data_AF-A0A7V5VY70-F1
#
_entry.id   AF-A0A7V5VY70-F1
#
_cell.length_a   1.000
_cell.length_b   1.000
_cell.length_c   1.000
_cell.angle_alpha   90.00
_cell.angle_beta   90.00
_cell.angle_gamma   90.00
#
_symmetry.space_group_name_H-M   'P 1'
#
loop_
_entity.id
_entity.type
_entity.pdbx_description
1 polymer ?
#
loop_
_entity_poly.entity_id
_entity_poly.type
_entity_poly.pdbx_seq_one_letter_code
_entity_poly.pdbx_strand_id
1 'polypeptide(L)'
;MYNEQYNQIIIDEIKKYPEMLTKFSDINFLYLIKAIIKVESDFNPKNITREDNVNDYSTGLMQLRLTTTRWLIDDYNITDTDLIAKLFDPLFNLYCGIKYIAYQSKYYNNIMDVIASYNAGTAIKHTEIKIDNKIYTDIYYNVKTKQFVKRVYNNITQTYIWQPVSINNAEYILEKNYINQNYVNTVMKYYTEQIKKKYPT
;
A
#
# COMPACT_ATOMS: atom_id res chain seq x y z
N MET A 1 -15.10 14.56 -6.34
CA MET A 1 -14.01 14.72 -7.30
C MET A 1 -12.74 15.02 -6.52
N TYR A 2 -11.61 14.38 -6.84
CA TYR A 2 -10.31 14.73 -6.24
C TYR A 2 -9.95 16.17 -6.59
N ASN A 3 -9.51 16.95 -5.60
CA ASN A 3 -9.09 18.33 -5.76
C ASN A 3 -7.56 18.38 -5.62
N GLU A 4 -6.87 19.11 -6.49
CA GLU A 4 -5.41 19.29 -6.38
C GLU A 4 -4.97 19.90 -5.04
N GLN A 5 -5.88 20.59 -4.34
CA GLN A 5 -5.67 21.04 -2.96
C GLN A 5 -5.31 19.87 -2.01
N TYR A 6 -5.74 18.64 -2.28
CA TYR A 6 -5.32 17.47 -1.49
C TYR A 6 -3.83 17.16 -1.64
N ASN A 7 -3.16 17.55 -2.72
CA ASN A 7 -1.72 17.31 -2.88
C ASN A 7 -0.92 18.03 -1.78
N GLN A 8 -1.25 19.29 -1.50
CA GLN A 8 -0.57 20.07 -0.47
C GLN A 8 -0.81 19.46 0.92
N ILE A 9 -2.05 19.05 1.19
CA ILE A 9 -2.42 18.38 2.44
C ILE A 9 -1.67 17.05 2.61
N ILE A 10 -1.56 16.26 1.55
CA ILE A 10 -0.75 15.02 1.57
C ILE A 10 0.70 15.36 1.85
N ILE A 11 1.29 16.35 1.18
CA ILE A 11 2.67 16.78 1.39
C ILE A 11 2.91 17.21 2.84
N ASP A 12 2.01 18.01 3.40
CA ASP A 12 2.14 18.53 4.76
C ASP A 12 1.97 17.41 5.80
N GLU A 13 1.10 16.44 5.54
CA GLU A 13 0.92 15.29 6.41
C GLU A 13 2.12 14.33 6.36
N ILE A 14 2.64 13.96 5.18
CA ILE A 14 3.79 13.04 5.07
C ILE A 14 5.04 13.62 5.73
N LYS A 15 5.22 14.95 5.73
CA LYS A 15 6.35 15.63 6.38
C LYS A 15 6.40 15.44 7.89
N LYS A 16 5.28 15.05 8.53
CA LYS A 16 5.23 14.72 9.95
C LYS A 16 5.97 13.40 10.28
N TYR A 17 6.32 12.61 9.27
CA TYR A 17 6.96 11.30 9.42
C TYR A 17 8.33 11.24 8.73
N PRO A 18 9.32 12.06 9.13
CA PRO A 18 10.61 12.17 8.45
C PRO A 18 11.38 10.84 8.40
N GLU A 19 11.30 10.01 9.45
CA GLU A 19 11.95 8.69 9.47
C GLU A 19 11.48 7.78 8.32
N MET A 20 10.18 7.80 8.02
CA MET A 20 9.59 7.06 6.89
C MET A 20 10.12 7.58 5.56
N LEU A 21 10.22 8.91 5.39
CA LEU A 21 10.73 9.54 4.17
C LEU A 21 12.22 9.24 3.98
N THR A 22 13.02 9.28 5.04
CA THR A 22 14.43 8.92 4.99
C THR A 22 14.63 7.44 4.70
N LYS A 23 13.85 6.56 5.32
CA LYS A 23 13.93 5.11 5.14
C LYS A 23 13.62 4.66 3.71
N PHE A 24 12.70 5.37 3.05
CA PHE A 24 12.25 5.07 1.69
C PHE A 24 12.50 6.26 0.75
N SER A 25 13.73 6.78 0.75
CA SER A 25 14.13 7.99 0.02
C SER A 25 13.92 7.91 -1.50
N ASP A 26 13.95 6.70 -2.07
CA ASP A 26 13.77 6.47 -3.50
C ASP A 26 12.29 6.54 -3.95
N ILE A 27 11.36 6.76 -3.01
CA ILE A 27 9.93 6.77 -3.26
C ILE A 27 9.34 8.17 -3.06
N ASN A 28 8.71 8.72 -4.09
CA ASN A 28 7.85 9.88 -3.96
C ASN A 28 6.53 9.50 -3.25
N PHE A 29 6.43 9.83 -1.97
CA PHE A 29 5.27 9.49 -1.15
C PHE A 29 3.97 10.15 -1.62
N LEU A 30 3.99 11.35 -2.19
CA LEU A 30 2.77 11.95 -2.76
C LEU A 30 2.19 11.04 -3.86
N TYR A 31 3.05 10.49 -4.73
CA TYR A 31 2.62 9.58 -5.79
C TYR A 31 2.21 8.22 -5.25
N LEU A 32 2.89 7.70 -4.22
CA LEU A 32 2.47 6.49 -3.54
C LEU A 32 1.05 6.63 -2.96
N ILE A 33 0.77 7.71 -2.22
CA ILE A 33 -0.54 7.95 -1.62
C ILE A 33 -1.62 8.06 -2.70
N LYS A 34 -1.36 8.83 -3.77
CA LYS A 34 -2.29 8.93 -4.90
C LYS A 34 -2.52 7.59 -5.60
N ALA A 35 -1.49 6.78 -5.76
CA ALA A 35 -1.60 5.44 -6.34
C ALA A 35 -2.44 4.50 -5.47
N ILE A 36 -2.28 4.56 -4.14
CA ILE A 36 -3.12 3.81 -3.19
C ILE A 36 -4.59 4.26 -3.33
N ILE A 37 -4.87 5.57 -3.30
CA ILE A 37 -6.23 6.11 -3.44
C ILE A 37 -6.87 5.68 -4.77
N LYS A 38 -6.13 5.75 -5.87
CA LYS A 38 -6.60 5.30 -7.20
C LYS A 38 -7.00 3.82 -7.17
N VAL A 39 -6.21 2.99 -6.50
CA VAL A 39 -6.43 1.55 -6.39
C VAL A 39 -7.60 1.22 -5.46
N GLU A 40 -7.75 1.95 -4.35
CA GLU A 40 -8.73 1.68 -3.30
C GLU A 40 -10.13 2.24 -3.60
N SER A 41 -10.22 3.45 -4.13
CA SER A 41 -11.52 4.14 -4.28
C SER A 41 -11.73 4.80 -5.63
N ASP A 42 -10.74 4.77 -6.52
CA ASP A 42 -10.69 5.61 -7.72
C ASP A 42 -10.97 7.10 -7.39
N PHE A 43 -10.40 7.56 -6.28
CA PHE A 43 -10.61 8.90 -5.75
C PHE A 43 -12.05 9.25 -5.36
N ASN A 44 -12.90 8.25 -5.11
CA ASN A 44 -14.24 8.46 -4.59
C ASN A 44 -14.25 8.53 -3.05
N PRO A 45 -14.40 9.72 -2.43
CA PRO A 45 -14.40 9.85 -0.97
C PRO A 45 -15.63 9.23 -0.30
N LYS A 46 -16.67 8.90 -1.08
CA LYS A 46 -17.89 8.25 -0.59
C LYS A 46 -17.84 6.73 -0.75
N ASN A 47 -16.71 6.16 -1.16
CA ASN A 47 -16.61 4.71 -1.38
C ASN A 47 -16.73 3.96 -0.04
N ILE A 48 -17.53 2.89 -0.03
CA ILE A 48 -17.69 2.01 1.12
C ILE A 48 -17.82 0.57 0.62
N THR A 49 -17.04 -0.32 1.22
CA THR A 49 -17.01 -1.73 0.86
C THR A 49 -17.22 -2.58 2.10
N ARG A 50 -18.16 -3.52 2.07
CA ARG A 50 -18.30 -4.51 3.14
C ARG A 50 -17.20 -5.56 3.02
N GLU A 51 -16.47 -5.78 4.09
CA GLU A 51 -15.40 -6.78 4.18
C GLU A 51 -15.96 -8.05 4.81
N ASP A 52 -16.62 -8.88 3.99
CA ASP A 52 -17.35 -10.07 4.45
C ASP A 52 -16.52 -11.03 5.31
N ASN A 53 -15.20 -11.09 5.06
CA ASN A 53 -14.29 -12.00 5.78
C ASN A 53 -13.98 -11.57 7.21
N VAL A 54 -14.27 -10.32 7.59
CA VAL A 54 -13.91 -9.75 8.90
C VAL A 54 -15.06 -8.98 9.55
N ASN A 55 -16.27 -9.02 8.98
CA ASN A 55 -17.44 -8.28 9.43
C ASN A 55 -17.14 -6.80 9.74
N ASP A 56 -16.45 -6.15 8.80
CA ASP A 56 -16.00 -4.75 8.89
C ASP A 56 -16.37 -3.99 7.60
N TYR A 57 -16.16 -2.68 7.59
CA TYR A 57 -16.33 -1.82 6.42
C TYR A 57 -15.05 -1.03 6.13
N SER A 58 -14.63 -1.06 4.87
CA SER A 58 -13.56 -0.21 4.35
C SER A 58 -14.17 1.07 3.77
N THR A 59 -13.73 2.24 4.23
CA THR A 59 -14.42 3.52 3.98
C THR A 59 -13.50 4.60 3.42
N GLY A 60 -14.04 5.42 2.52
CA GLY A 60 -13.43 6.66 2.02
C GLY A 60 -12.35 6.46 0.96
N LEU A 61 -11.55 7.51 0.74
CA LEU A 61 -10.53 7.60 -0.30
C LEU A 61 -9.51 6.46 -0.23
N MET A 62 -9.06 6.14 0.98
CA MET A 62 -8.00 5.17 1.24
C MET A 62 -8.54 3.83 1.76
N GLN A 63 -9.87 3.63 1.76
CA GLN A 63 -10.55 2.38 2.16
C GLN A 63 -10.09 1.86 3.53
N LEU A 64 -10.12 2.73 4.54
CA LEU A 64 -9.71 2.36 5.89
C LEU A 64 -10.80 1.54 6.57
N ARG A 65 -10.40 0.44 7.21
CA ARG A 65 -11.28 -0.37 8.06
C ARG A 65 -11.58 0.33 9.38
N LEU A 66 -12.79 0.13 9.90
CA LEU A 66 -13.17 0.71 11.19
C LEU A 66 -12.29 0.18 12.31
N THR A 67 -12.03 -1.13 12.34
CA THR A 67 -11.14 -1.74 13.34
C THR A 67 -9.71 -1.20 13.27
N THR A 68 -9.19 -0.98 12.06
CA THR A 68 -7.86 -0.37 11.84
C THR A 68 -7.81 1.09 12.25
N THR A 69 -8.93 1.79 12.37
CA THR A 69 -8.94 3.22 12.73
C THR A 69 -9.30 3.45 14.20
N ARG A 70 -9.67 2.40 14.95
CA ARG A 70 -10.02 2.51 16.37
C ARG A 70 -8.89 3.02 17.26
N TRP A 71 -7.64 2.70 16.95
CA TRP A 71 -6.51 3.27 17.71
C TRP A 71 -6.37 4.80 17.53
N LEU A 72 -7.09 5.40 16.57
CA LEU A 72 -7.16 6.83 16.36
C LEU A 72 -8.33 7.49 17.12
N ILE A 73 -9.23 6.70 17.72
CA ILE A 73 -10.36 7.24 18.51
C ILE A 73 -9.84 8.10 19.66
N ASP A 74 -8.85 7.58 20.38
CA ASP A 74 -8.26 8.25 21.54
C ASP A 74 -7.50 9.53 21.12
N ASP A 75 -6.85 9.50 19.95
CA ASP A 75 -6.09 10.64 19.42
C ASP A 75 -6.99 11.82 19.01
N TYR A 76 -8.26 11.56 18.66
CA TYR A 76 -9.19 12.57 18.17
C TYR A 76 -10.40 12.81 19.09
N ASN A 77 -10.51 12.07 20.20
CA ASN A 77 -11.62 12.15 21.17
C ASN A 77 -13.01 12.03 20.50
N ILE A 78 -13.20 10.99 19.67
CA ILE A 78 -14.42 10.75 18.88
C ILE A 78 -15.10 9.44 19.28
N THR A 79 -16.41 9.31 19.11
CA THR A 79 -17.10 8.04 19.35
C THR A 79 -16.93 7.07 18.17
N ASP A 80 -17.13 5.76 18.39
CA ASP A 80 -17.19 4.75 17.31
C ASP A 80 -18.23 5.11 16.24
N THR A 81 -19.37 5.69 16.65
CA THR A 81 -20.44 6.12 15.72
C THR A 81 -20.00 7.31 14.87
N ASP A 82 -19.30 8.29 15.48
CA ASP A 82 -18.78 9.45 14.76
C ASP A 82 -17.62 9.10 13.84
N LEU A 83 -16.86 8.04 14.17
CA LEU A 83 -15.70 7.60 13.39
C LEU A 83 -16.10 7.20 11.96
N ILE A 84 -17.19 6.43 11.78
CA ILE A 84 -17.65 6.04 10.45
C ILE A 84 -17.99 7.28 9.61
N ALA A 85 -18.74 8.23 10.17
CA ALA A 85 -19.09 9.47 9.49
C ALA A 85 -17.85 10.29 9.14
N LYS A 86 -16.88 10.38 10.06
CA LYS A 86 -15.60 11.05 9.82
C LYS A 86 -14.74 10.37 8.76
N LEU A 87 -14.81 9.05 8.60
CA LEU A 87 -14.04 8.36 7.56
C LEU A 87 -14.49 8.71 6.13
N PHE A 88 -15.69 9.29 5.96
CA PHE A 88 -16.11 9.88 4.69
C PHE A 88 -15.60 11.31 4.46
N ASP A 89 -15.08 11.97 5.50
CA ASP A 89 -14.37 13.24 5.34
C ASP A 89 -13.02 12.96 4.65
N PRO A 90 -12.76 13.53 3.47
CA PRO A 90 -11.54 13.25 2.71
C PRO A 90 -10.26 13.58 3.47
N LEU A 91 -10.26 14.65 4.28
CA LEU A 91 -9.07 15.10 5.00
C LEU A 91 -8.75 14.14 6.14
N PHE A 92 -9.75 13.83 6.96
CA PHE A 92 -9.63 12.86 8.03
C PHE A 92 -9.21 11.48 7.50
N ASN A 93 -9.80 11.03 6.39
CA ASN A 93 -9.44 9.77 5.75
C ASN A 93 -7.97 9.75 5.27
N LEU A 94 -7.49 10.84 4.66
CA LEU A 94 -6.09 10.99 4.25
C LEU A 94 -5.15 10.97 5.45
N TYR A 95 -5.46 11.71 6.51
CA TYR A 95 -4.64 11.73 7.73
C TYR A 95 -4.51 10.35 8.35
N CYS A 96 -5.62 9.64 8.51
CA CYS A 96 -5.64 8.29 9.05
C CYS A 96 -4.83 7.32 8.18
N GLY A 97 -4.98 7.38 6.85
CA GLY A 97 -4.30 6.47 5.94
C GLY A 97 -2.79 6.73 5.85
N ILE A 98 -2.35 7.98 5.81
CA ILE A 98 -0.92 8.35 5.83
C ILE A 98 -0.29 7.91 7.16
N LYS A 99 -0.97 8.16 8.28
CA LYS A 99 -0.50 7.74 9.60
C LYS A 99 -0.41 6.22 9.71
N TYR A 100 -1.35 5.47 9.14
CA TYR A 100 -1.29 4.02 9.12
C TYR A 100 -0.12 3.49 8.25
N ILE A 101 0.15 4.09 7.09
CA ILE A 101 1.33 3.77 6.29
C ILE A 101 2.62 4.05 7.08
N ALA A 102 2.69 5.19 7.77
CA ALA A 102 3.82 5.53 8.62
C ALA A 102 3.99 4.53 9.78
N TYR A 103 2.90 4.06 10.39
CA TYR A 103 2.96 3.00 11.38
C TYR A 103 3.53 1.71 10.79
N GLN A 104 3.03 1.25 9.64
CA GLN A 104 3.53 0.04 8.98
C GLN A 104 5.00 0.17 8.57
N SER A 105 5.45 1.37 8.18
CA SER A 105 6.84 1.67 7.79
C SER A 105 7.87 1.33 8.88
N LYS A 106 7.45 1.31 10.15
CA LYS A 106 8.30 0.95 11.29
C LYS A 106 8.68 -0.53 11.29
N TYR A 107 7.81 -1.40 10.76
CA TYR A 107 7.96 -2.85 10.84
C TYR A 107 8.64 -3.48 9.62
N TYR A 108 8.72 -2.75 8.50
CA TYR A 108 9.22 -3.30 7.24
C TYR A 108 10.32 -2.43 6.64
N ASN A 109 11.32 -3.07 6.04
CA ASN A 109 12.46 -2.39 5.40
C ASN A 109 12.29 -2.21 3.88
N ASN A 110 11.20 -2.74 3.31
CA ASN A 110 10.88 -2.64 1.90
C ASN A 110 9.51 -1.97 1.73
N ILE A 111 9.41 -1.01 0.82
CA ILE A 111 8.16 -0.30 0.55
C ILE A 111 7.05 -1.23 0.04
N MET A 112 7.40 -2.31 -0.68
CA MET A 112 6.43 -3.29 -1.16
C MET A 112 5.75 -4.01 0.01
N ASP A 113 6.51 -4.28 1.07
CA ASP A 113 5.98 -4.88 2.29
C ASP A 113 5.06 -3.90 3.02
N VAL A 114 5.43 -2.62 3.09
CA VAL A 114 4.55 -1.57 3.64
C VAL A 114 3.23 -1.53 2.87
N ILE A 115 3.26 -1.50 1.53
CA ILE A 115 2.05 -1.51 0.67
C ILE A 115 1.24 -2.80 0.86
N ALA A 116 1.89 -3.95 0.96
CA ALA A 116 1.20 -5.22 1.19
C ALA A 116 0.52 -5.25 2.56
N SER A 117 1.21 -4.78 3.60
CA SER A 117 0.69 -4.71 4.97
C SER A 117 -0.43 -3.69 5.12
N TYR A 118 -0.46 -2.64 4.30
CA TYR A 118 -1.58 -1.72 4.23
C TYR A 118 -2.86 -2.46 3.84
N ASN A 119 -2.80 -3.25 2.77
CA ASN A 119 -3.94 -4.01 2.25
C ASN A 119 -4.35 -5.21 3.13
N ALA A 120 -3.37 -5.93 3.68
CA ALA A 120 -3.58 -7.22 4.34
C ALA A 120 -3.46 -7.17 5.87
N GLY A 121 -3.13 -6.01 6.46
CA GLY A 121 -2.78 -5.86 7.88
C GLY A 121 -1.34 -6.29 8.21
N THR A 122 -0.77 -7.22 7.45
CA THR A 122 0.61 -7.71 7.58
C THR A 122 1.24 -7.96 6.20
N ALA A 123 2.53 -7.71 6.04
CA ALA A 123 3.21 -7.93 4.76
C ALA A 123 3.63 -9.40 4.57
N ILE A 124 4.04 -10.06 5.66
CA ILE A 124 4.75 -11.33 5.60
C ILE A 124 3.80 -12.44 6.03
N LYS A 125 3.50 -13.35 5.09
CA LYS A 125 3.05 -14.69 5.43
C LYS A 125 4.15 -15.66 5.06
N HIS A 126 4.66 -16.37 6.06
CA HIS A 126 5.54 -17.50 5.84
C HIS A 126 4.69 -18.67 5.36
N THR A 127 5.02 -19.19 4.18
CA THR A 127 4.56 -20.52 3.79
C THR A 127 5.78 -21.42 3.75
N GLU A 128 5.76 -22.48 4.55
CA GLU A 128 6.76 -23.52 4.44
C GLU A 128 6.37 -24.42 3.27
N ILE A 129 7.20 -24.41 2.23
CA ILE A 129 7.08 -25.32 1.10
C ILE A 129 8.12 -26.42 1.30
N LYS A 130 7.66 -27.66 1.47
CA LYS A 130 8.54 -28.83 1.45
C LYS A 130 8.73 -29.29 0.01
N ILE A 131 9.98 -29.29 -0.46
CA ILE A 131 10.40 -29.90 -1.74
C ILE A 131 11.57 -30.81 -1.41
N ASP A 132 11.47 -32.10 -1.74
CA ASP A 132 12.52 -33.11 -1.56
C ASP A 132 13.16 -33.09 -0.16
N ASN A 133 12.33 -33.11 0.90
CA ASN A 133 12.74 -33.03 2.31
C ASN A 133 13.49 -31.76 2.73
N LYS A 134 13.58 -30.73 1.86
CA LYS A 134 14.02 -29.38 2.23
C LYS A 134 12.83 -28.47 2.48
N ILE A 135 12.90 -27.70 3.56
CA ILE A 135 11.93 -26.66 3.88
C ILE A 135 12.40 -25.35 3.24
N TYR A 136 11.57 -24.77 2.40
CA TYR A 136 11.74 -23.43 1.86
C TYR A 136 10.70 -22.52 2.51
N THR A 137 11.14 -21.44 3.14
CA THR A 137 10.23 -20.40 3.64
C THR A 137 10.00 -19.40 2.51
N ASP A 138 8.81 -19.42 1.92
CA ASP A 138 8.42 -18.43 0.92
C ASP A 138 7.69 -17.26 1.59
N ILE A 139 8.11 -16.03 1.25
CA ILE A 139 7.44 -14.80 1.65
C ILE A 139 6.37 -14.55 0.59
N TYR A 140 5.16 -15.05 0.83
CA TYR A 140 4.10 -14.95 -0.17
C TYR A 140 2.94 -14.06 0.29
N TYR A 141 2.74 -12.94 -0.42
CA TYR A 141 1.47 -12.22 -0.35
C TYR A 141 0.38 -13.10 -0.95
N ASN A 142 -0.79 -13.19 -0.32
CA ASN A 142 -1.93 -13.84 -0.98
C ASN A 142 -2.19 -13.16 -2.36
N VAL A 143 -2.86 -13.88 -3.27
CA VAL A 143 -3.06 -13.42 -4.67
C VAL A 143 -3.69 -12.02 -4.73
N LYS A 144 -4.65 -11.70 -3.85
CA LYS A 144 -5.31 -10.38 -3.83
C LYS A 144 -4.32 -9.28 -3.43
N THR A 145 -3.53 -9.50 -2.39
CA THR A 145 -2.51 -8.55 -1.92
C THR A 145 -1.39 -8.37 -2.95
N LYS A 146 -0.96 -9.45 -3.63
CA LYS A 146 0.00 -9.34 -4.73
C LYS A 146 -0.53 -8.49 -5.88
N GLN A 147 -1.81 -8.67 -6.26
CA GLN A 147 -2.46 -7.85 -7.28
C GLN A 147 -2.60 -6.39 -6.84
N PHE A 148 -2.90 -6.14 -5.56
CA PHE A 148 -2.94 -4.81 -4.98
C PHE A 148 -1.59 -4.10 -5.10
N VAL A 149 -0.51 -4.71 -4.60
CA VAL A 149 0.86 -4.16 -4.68
C VAL A 149 1.24 -3.86 -6.13
N LYS A 150 0.97 -4.80 -7.06
CA LYS A 150 1.23 -4.60 -8.49
C LYS A 150 0.46 -3.40 -9.06
N ARG A 151 -0.83 -3.25 -8.72
CA ARG A 151 -1.65 -2.12 -9.17
C ARG A 151 -1.13 -0.80 -8.63
N VAL A 152 -0.76 -0.72 -7.35
CA VAL A 152 -0.19 0.48 -6.73
C VAL A 152 1.12 0.85 -7.42
N TYR A 153 2.05 -0.11 -7.55
CA TYR A 153 3.34 0.13 -8.19
C TYR A 153 3.20 0.59 -9.66
N ASN A 154 2.30 -0.03 -10.43
CA ASN A 154 2.03 0.40 -11.80
C ASN A 154 1.53 1.86 -11.85
N ASN A 155 0.65 2.28 -10.95
CA ASN A 155 0.18 3.67 -10.90
C ASN A 155 1.29 4.66 -10.52
N ILE A 156 2.21 4.27 -9.63
CA ILE A 156 3.40 5.07 -9.30
C ILE A 156 4.27 5.25 -10.54
N THR A 157 4.63 4.15 -11.22
CA THR A 157 5.51 4.19 -12.41
C THR A 157 4.92 4.93 -13.59
N GLN A 158 3.61 4.79 -13.86
CA GLN A 158 2.92 5.57 -14.91
C GLN A 158 2.95 7.07 -14.62
N THR A 159 2.91 7.47 -13.35
CA THR A 159 3.02 8.87 -12.93
C THR A 159 4.42 9.43 -13.17
N TYR A 160 5.47 8.65 -12.91
CA TYR A 160 6.87 9.03 -13.21
C TYR A 160 7.17 9.16 -14.70
N ILE A 161 6.46 8.42 -15.57
CA ILE A 161 6.61 8.51 -17.03
C ILE A 161 5.94 9.78 -17.58
N TRP A 162 4.88 10.28 -16.93
CA TRP A 162 4.12 11.44 -17.38
C TRP A 162 4.71 12.79 -16.97
N GLN A 163 5.62 12.81 -15.99
CA GLN A 163 6.46 13.96 -15.70
C GLN A 163 7.79 13.79 -16.45
N PRO A 164 7.98 14.39 -17.66
CA PRO A 164 9.31 14.41 -18.25
C PRO A 164 10.24 15.06 -17.23
N VAL A 165 11.28 14.32 -16.86
CA VAL A 165 12.28 14.74 -15.89
C VAL A 165 12.93 16.04 -16.41
N SER A 166 12.48 17.20 -15.94
CA SER A 166 13.25 18.44 -16.07
C SER A 166 14.38 18.36 -15.05
N ILE A 167 15.43 17.64 -15.45
CA ILE A 167 16.68 17.49 -14.71
C ILE A 167 17.34 18.86 -14.64
N ASN A 168 17.44 19.41 -13.43
CA ASN A 168 18.56 20.27 -13.08
C ASN A 168 19.05 19.89 -11.69
N ASN A 169 20.34 19.55 -11.67
CA ASN A 169 21.24 19.39 -10.52
C ASN A 169 21.31 17.99 -9.89
N ALA A 170 22.27 17.25 -10.47
CA ALA A 170 23.38 16.56 -9.83
C ALA A 170 23.08 15.43 -8.82
N GLU A 171 23.60 14.25 -9.20
CA GLU A 171 23.95 13.12 -8.33
C GLU A 171 22.78 12.36 -7.68
N TYR A 172 22.10 11.55 -8.50
CA TYR A 172 21.58 10.28 -8.01
C TYR A 172 22.04 9.17 -8.95
N ILE A 173 23.20 8.59 -8.63
CA ILE A 173 23.62 7.31 -9.21
C ILE A 173 22.63 6.29 -8.66
N LEU A 174 21.72 5.84 -9.52
CA LEU A 174 20.82 4.72 -9.29
C LEU A 174 21.65 3.43 -9.12
N GLU A 175 22.15 3.18 -7.91
CA GLU A 175 22.48 1.82 -7.51
C GLU A 175 21.18 1.05 -7.34
N LYS A 176 20.86 0.37 -8.44
CA LYS A 176 19.93 -0.75 -8.60
C LYS A 176 19.92 -1.71 -7.41
N ASN A 177 19.22 -1.36 -6.32
CA ASN A 177 18.73 -2.32 -5.33
C ASN A 177 17.57 -3.11 -5.94
N TYR A 178 17.92 -4.03 -6.84
CA TYR A 178 17.02 -5.00 -7.43
C TYR A 178 16.50 -5.92 -6.33
N ILE A 179 15.18 -5.96 -6.18
CA ILE A 179 14.49 -7.21 -5.81
C ILE A 179 15.14 -8.31 -6.64
N ASN A 180 15.69 -9.35 -6.00
CA ASN A 180 16.37 -10.44 -6.69
C ASN A 180 15.51 -10.92 -7.87
N GLN A 181 15.91 -10.58 -9.09
CA GLN A 181 15.10 -10.83 -10.27
C GLN A 181 14.87 -12.33 -10.49
N ASN A 182 15.79 -13.17 -9.99
CA ASN A 182 15.63 -14.62 -9.98
C ASN A 182 14.52 -15.06 -9.03
N TYR A 183 14.34 -14.39 -7.89
CA TYR A 183 13.22 -14.66 -6.97
C TYR A 183 11.89 -14.31 -7.65
N VAL A 184 11.77 -13.12 -8.24
CA VAL A 184 10.56 -12.68 -8.96
C VAL A 184 10.21 -13.66 -10.09
N ASN A 185 11.20 -14.05 -10.90
CA ASN A 185 11.00 -14.95 -12.03
C ASN A 185 10.61 -16.37 -11.57
N THR A 186 11.23 -16.88 -10.50
CA THR A 186 10.93 -18.20 -9.94
C THR A 186 9.51 -18.27 -9.38
N VAL A 187 9.12 -17.27 -8.60
CA VAL A 187 7.77 -17.14 -8.05
C VAL A 187 6.75 -17.03 -9.19
N MET A 188 6.98 -16.17 -10.18
CA MET A 188 6.07 -16.02 -11.32
C MET A 188 5.90 -17.30 -12.14
N LYS A 189 6.97 -18.09 -12.31
CA LYS A 189 6.93 -19.40 -12.96
C LYS A 189 6.05 -20.38 -12.18
N TYR A 190 6.26 -20.50 -10.86
CA TYR A 190 5.46 -21.37 -10.00
C TYR A 190 3.96 -21.04 -10.08
N TYR A 191 3.56 -19.78 -9.98
CA TYR A 191 2.14 -19.41 -10.06
C TYR A 191 1.54 -19.65 -11.43
N THR A 192 2.31 -19.45 -12.50
CA THR A 192 1.86 -19.76 -13.85
C THR A 192 1.55 -21.25 -13.99
N GLU A 193 2.39 -22.11 -13.41
CA GLU A 193 2.17 -23.57 -13.40
C GLU A 193 0.97 -23.98 -12.53
N GLN A 194 0.77 -23.36 -11.37
CA GLN A 194 -0.40 -23.65 -10.52
C GLN A 194 -1.73 -23.20 -11.15
N ILE A 195 -1.74 -22.05 -11.82
CA ILE A 195 -2.92 -21.56 -12.55
C ILE A 195 -3.27 -22.52 -13.69
N LYS A 196 -2.28 -22.98 -14.47
CA LYS A 196 -2.49 -23.98 -15.53
C LYS A 196 -3.05 -25.30 -14.99
N LYS A 197 -2.63 -25.75 -13.81
CA LYS A 197 -3.17 -26.96 -13.16
C LYS A 197 -4.61 -26.78 -12.69
N LYS A 198 -4.98 -25.60 -12.19
CA LYS A 198 -6.31 -25.30 -11.66
C LYS A 198 -7.33 -24.99 -12.76
N TYR A 199 -6.87 -24.47 -13.90
CA TYR A 199 -7.68 -24.15 -15.06
C TYR A 199 -7.03 -24.76 -16.31
N PRO A 200 -7.14 -26.09 -16.49
CA PRO A 200 -6.66 -26.72 -17.71
C PRO A 200 -7.51 -26.27 -18.90
N THR A 201 -6.85 -25.76 -19.94
CA THR A 201 -7.45 -25.58 -21.26
C THR A 201 -7.72 -26.93 -21.91
#